data_AF-A0A402A3B4-F1
#
_entry.id   AF-A0A402A3B4-F1
#
_cell.length_a   1.000
_cell.length_b   1.000
_cell.length_c   1.000
_cell.angle_alpha   90.00
_cell.angle_beta   90.00
_cell.angle_gamma   90.00
#
_symmetry.space_group_name_H-M   'P 1'
#
loop_
_entity.id
_entity.type
_entity.pdbx_description
1 polymer ?
#
loop_
_entity_poly.entity_id
_entity_poly.type
_entity_poly.pdbx_seq_one_letter_code
_entity_poly.pdbx_strand_id
1 'polypeptide(L)'
;MSTQSDRTLGYLRTCMDRRFVEATRKAFEQATGLAATDYWHESYAGGSAVAPASTVGEVYSVAHGAQIFGWQAHINNCGGQPGVSDDDIARRLDAVVAKMKETYPHGRHFRILAGLEGIDIQEA
;
A
#
# COMPACT_ATOMS: atom_id res chain seq x y z
N MET A 1 12.56 14.35 27.53
CA MET A 1 11.83 14.62 26.28
C MET A 1 12.78 14.29 25.15
N SER A 2 12.69 13.07 24.61
CA SER A 2 13.56 12.65 23.51
C SER A 2 13.16 13.44 22.26
N THR A 3 14.15 14.06 21.62
CA THR A 3 14.00 14.79 20.36
C THR A 3 13.39 13.87 19.31
N GLN A 4 12.31 14.33 18.70
CA GLN A 4 11.61 13.69 17.59
C GLN A 4 12.43 13.85 16.30
N SER A 5 13.65 13.30 16.28
CA SER A 5 14.56 13.31 15.14
C SER A 5 14.74 11.87 14.62
N ASP A 6 14.56 11.71 13.30
CA ASP A 6 14.96 10.57 12.45
C ASP A 6 14.08 9.31 12.38
N ARG A 7 12.85 9.31 12.91
CA ARG A 7 11.98 8.14 12.68
C ARG A 7 11.30 8.26 11.31
N THR A 8 11.75 7.48 10.33
CA THR A 8 11.06 7.32 9.05
C THR A 8 9.69 6.70 9.29
N LEU A 9 8.63 7.33 8.78
CA LEU A 9 7.26 6.84 8.89
C LEU A 9 6.72 6.43 7.53
N GLY A 10 5.76 5.52 7.54
CA GLY A 10 5.12 5.02 6.33
C GLY A 10 3.61 5.08 6.32
N TYR A 11 3.03 4.80 5.16
CA TYR A 11 1.61 4.60 4.96
C TYR A 11 1.42 3.39 4.04
N LEU A 12 0.56 2.46 4.43
CA LEU A 12 0.26 1.25 3.67
C LEU A 12 -1.24 1.22 3.40
N ARG A 13 -1.60 1.07 2.12
CA ARG A 13 -2.98 0.84 1.68
C ARG A 13 -3.11 -0.56 1.10
N THR A 14 -4.05 -1.35 1.61
CA THR A 14 -4.24 -2.75 1.19
C THR A 14 -5.69 -3.08 0.89
N CYS A 15 -5.88 -4.16 0.13
CA CYS A 15 -7.11 -4.90 0.19
C CYS A 15 -7.28 -5.53 1.59
N MET A 16 -8.52 -5.58 2.08
CA MET A 16 -8.89 -6.18 3.36
C MET A 16 -9.05 -7.70 3.32
N ASP A 17 -8.79 -8.36 2.18
CA ASP A 17 -8.94 -9.80 2.05
C ASP A 17 -8.03 -10.54 3.04
N ARG A 18 -8.65 -11.34 3.91
CA ARG A 18 -7.98 -12.07 5.00
C ARG A 18 -6.88 -13.01 4.52
N ARG A 19 -6.90 -13.42 3.24
CA ARG A 19 -5.86 -14.28 2.65
C ARG A 19 -4.52 -13.57 2.55
N PHE A 20 -4.53 -12.24 2.38
CA PHE A 20 -3.34 -11.50 1.94
C PHE A 20 -2.95 -10.33 2.83
N VAL A 21 -3.88 -9.79 3.62
CA VAL A 21 -3.65 -8.55 4.40
C VAL A 21 -2.49 -8.68 5.40
N GLU A 22 -2.39 -9.78 6.13
CA GLU A 22 -1.30 -10.01 7.08
C GLU A 22 0.05 -10.19 6.37
N ALA A 23 0.09 -11.04 5.34
CA ALA A 23 1.30 -11.31 4.57
C ALA A 23 1.83 -10.04 3.87
N THR A 24 0.93 -9.19 3.37
CA THR A 24 1.26 -7.89 2.79
C THR A 24 1.95 -6.98 3.79
N ARG A 25 1.41 -6.87 5.02
CA ARG A 25 2.01 -6.05 6.08
C ARG A 25 3.42 -6.52 6.42
N LYS A 26 3.60 -7.83 6.59
CA LYS A 26 4.91 -8.45 6.85
C LYS A 26 5.90 -8.18 5.71
N ALA A 27 5.48 -8.32 4.46
CA ALA A 27 6.31 -8.06 3.29
C ALA A 27 6.71 -6.56 3.21
N PHE A 28 5.77 -5.66 3.50
CA PHE A 28 6.04 -4.22 3.54
C PHE A 28 7.03 -3.86 4.65
N GLU A 29 6.85 -4.38 5.87
CA GLU A 29 7.78 -4.20 6.98
C GLU A 29 9.18 -4.70 6.63
N GLN A 30 9.28 -5.89 6.01
CA GLN A 30 10.56 -6.46 5.58
C GLN A 30 11.24 -5.63 4.48
N ALA A 31 10.49 -5.17 3.48
CA ALA A 31 11.04 -4.40 2.35
C ALA A 31 11.48 -2.98 2.75
N THR A 32 10.86 -2.41 3.78
CA THR A 32 11.07 -1.01 4.18
C THR A 32 11.92 -0.85 5.43
N GLY A 33 12.01 -1.90 6.25
CA GLY A 33 12.63 -1.84 7.59
C GLY A 33 11.74 -1.17 8.65
N LEU A 34 10.51 -0.78 8.30
CA LEU A 34 9.56 -0.20 9.26
C LEU A 34 9.01 -1.26 10.20
N ALA A 35 8.83 -0.92 11.48
CA ALA A 35 8.03 -1.75 12.38
C ALA A 35 6.53 -1.48 12.18
N ALA A 36 5.69 -2.40 12.67
CA ALA A 36 4.22 -2.25 12.66
C ALA A 36 3.70 -0.95 13.33
N THR A 37 4.51 -0.31 14.16
CA THR A 37 4.19 0.97 14.83
C THR A 37 4.66 2.20 14.06
N ASP A 38 5.41 2.02 12.98
CA ASP A 38 6.05 3.11 12.23
C ASP A 38 5.27 3.45 10.94
N TYR A 39 4.06 2.90 10.75
CA TYR A 39 3.21 3.26 9.63
C TYR A 39 1.71 3.22 9.96
N TRP A 40 0.93 4.02 9.23
CA TRP A 40 -0.53 3.91 9.21
C TRP A 40 -0.95 2.85 8.19
N HIS A 41 -1.94 2.03 8.54
CA HIS A 41 -2.50 1.01 7.66
C HIS A 41 -3.97 1.32 7.35
N GLU A 42 -4.26 1.60 6.08
CA GLU A 42 -5.62 1.70 5.56
C GLU A 42 -5.97 0.41 4.80
N SER A 43 -7.15 -0.14 5.06
CA SER A 43 -7.59 -1.38 4.43
C SER A 43 -9.05 -1.35 4.05
N TYR A 44 -9.37 -1.70 2.81
CA TYR A 44 -10.74 -1.76 2.28
C TYR A 44 -10.84 -2.74 1.11
N ALA A 45 -12.06 -3.03 0.63
CA ALA A 45 -12.27 -3.96 -0.47
C ALA A 45 -11.60 -3.47 -1.78
N GLY A 46 -10.74 -4.29 -2.39
CA GLY A 46 -10.05 -3.97 -3.65
C GLY A 46 -8.70 -3.29 -3.48
N GLY A 47 -8.43 -2.69 -2.32
CA GLY A 47 -7.17 -2.01 -2.02
C GLY A 47 -6.85 -0.87 -2.98
N SER A 48 -5.57 -0.66 -3.23
CA SER A 48 -5.08 0.47 -4.04
C SER A 48 -5.51 0.41 -5.51
N ALA A 49 -5.91 -0.74 -6.04
CA ALA A 49 -6.43 -0.84 -7.42
C ALA A 49 -7.86 -0.29 -7.58
N VAL A 50 -8.50 0.11 -6.47
CA VAL A 50 -9.80 0.78 -6.43
C VAL A 50 -9.63 2.15 -5.78
N ALA A 51 -10.29 3.16 -6.36
CA ALA A 51 -10.29 4.50 -5.80
C ALA A 51 -10.83 4.47 -4.35
N PRO A 52 -10.12 5.06 -3.38
CA PRO A 52 -10.59 5.09 -2.01
C PRO A 52 -11.85 5.96 -1.91
N ALA A 53 -12.74 5.63 -0.96
CA ALA A 53 -13.92 6.46 -0.67
C ALA A 53 -13.53 7.86 -0.14
N SER A 54 -12.34 7.98 0.44
CA SER A 54 -11.78 9.22 0.97
C SER A 54 -10.25 9.15 0.95
N THR A 55 -9.59 10.28 0.75
CA THR A 55 -8.12 10.40 0.82
C THR A 55 -7.62 10.86 2.19
N VAL A 56 -8.50 10.98 3.19
CA VAL A 56 -8.16 11.54 4.50
C VAL A 56 -7.02 10.77 5.19
N GLY A 57 -7.00 9.44 5.14
CA GLY A 57 -5.95 8.63 5.77
C GLY A 57 -4.56 8.90 5.16
N GLU A 58 -4.50 8.96 3.83
CA GLU A 58 -3.28 9.28 3.07
C GLU A 58 -2.80 10.70 3.38
N VAL A 59 -3.67 11.70 3.23
CA VAL A 59 -3.34 13.12 3.51
C VAL A 59 -2.90 13.31 4.97
N TYR A 60 -3.59 12.67 5.90
CA TYR A 60 -3.23 12.70 7.31
C TYR A 60 -1.83 12.12 7.54
N SER A 61 -1.53 10.95 6.98
CA SER A 61 -0.21 10.31 7.13
C SER A 61 0.93 11.18 6.60
N VAL A 62 0.73 11.82 5.43
CA VAL A 62 1.70 12.72 4.81
C VAL A 62 1.92 13.96 5.68
N ALA A 63 0.84 14.56 6.17
CA ALA A 63 0.90 15.71 7.08
C ALA A 63 1.62 15.39 8.41
N HIS A 64 1.70 14.12 8.78
CA HIS A 64 2.40 13.62 9.98
C HIS A 64 3.75 12.97 9.65
N GLY A 65 4.28 13.16 8.44
CA GLY A 65 5.65 12.81 8.09
C GLY A 65 5.85 11.44 7.45
N ALA A 66 4.80 10.81 6.92
CA ALA A 66 4.97 9.62 6.08
C ALA A 66 5.84 9.93 4.85
N GLN A 67 6.86 9.11 4.63
CA GLN A 67 7.81 9.22 3.50
C GLN A 67 7.94 7.90 2.73
N ILE A 68 7.41 6.80 3.24
CA ILE A 68 7.40 5.49 2.59
C ILE A 68 5.95 5.07 2.37
N PHE A 69 5.59 4.71 1.14
CA PHE A 69 4.22 4.43 0.76
C PHE A 69 4.11 3.03 0.16
N GLY A 70 3.21 2.19 0.69
CA GLY A 70 2.87 0.89 0.14
C GLY A 70 1.49 0.91 -0.51
N TRP A 71 1.44 0.50 -1.77
CA TRP A 71 0.19 0.39 -2.53
C TRP A 71 -0.06 -1.07 -2.89
N GLN A 72 -1.10 -1.66 -2.28
CA GLN A 72 -1.38 -3.07 -2.47
C GLN A 72 -2.73 -3.34 -3.13
N ALA A 73 -2.70 -4.27 -4.08
CA ALA A 73 -3.87 -5.00 -4.58
C ALA A 73 -3.56 -6.51 -4.61
N HIS A 74 -4.59 -7.33 -4.74
CA HIS A 74 -4.40 -8.78 -4.90
C HIS A 74 -5.16 -9.32 -6.11
N ILE A 75 -4.59 -10.38 -6.68
CA ILE A 75 -5.16 -11.18 -7.74
C ILE A 75 -5.89 -12.41 -7.15
N ASN A 76 -6.29 -13.37 -7.99
CA ASN A 76 -6.99 -14.59 -7.57
C ASN A 76 -8.38 -14.29 -6.99
N ASN A 77 -9.22 -13.69 -7.83
CA ASN A 77 -10.64 -13.44 -7.59
C ASN A 77 -10.89 -12.48 -6.41
N CYS A 78 -10.56 -11.21 -6.61
CA CYS A 78 -10.76 -10.15 -5.62
C CYS A 78 -12.25 -9.80 -5.45
N GLY A 79 -12.82 -10.06 -4.27
CA GLY A 79 -14.21 -9.73 -3.97
C GLY A 79 -14.52 -8.22 -4.00
N GLY A 80 -13.50 -7.36 -3.85
CA GLY A 80 -13.64 -5.91 -4.02
C GLY A 80 -13.62 -5.44 -5.47
N GLN A 81 -13.36 -6.35 -6.42
CA GLN A 81 -13.31 -6.07 -7.86
C GLN A 81 -13.97 -7.22 -8.65
N PRO A 82 -15.29 -7.43 -8.48
CA PRO A 82 -15.98 -8.57 -9.09
C PRO A 82 -15.90 -8.53 -10.62
N GLY A 83 -15.54 -9.66 -11.23
CA GLY A 83 -15.45 -9.82 -12.68
C GLY A 83 -14.25 -9.15 -13.35
N VAL A 84 -13.35 -8.55 -12.58
CA VAL A 84 -12.12 -7.93 -13.09
C VAL A 84 -11.02 -9.00 -13.19
N SER A 85 -10.31 -9.02 -14.32
CA SER A 85 -9.20 -9.96 -14.53
C SER A 85 -7.98 -9.62 -13.67
N ASP A 86 -7.14 -10.61 -13.39
CA ASP A 86 -5.90 -10.42 -12.63
C ASP A 86 -4.96 -9.39 -13.31
N ASP A 87 -4.87 -9.43 -14.65
CA ASP A 87 -4.09 -8.46 -15.45
C ASP A 87 -4.66 -7.03 -15.33
N ASP A 88 -5.98 -6.88 -15.33
CA ASP A 88 -6.63 -5.57 -15.14
C ASP A 88 -6.36 -5.01 -13.74
N ILE A 89 -6.38 -5.86 -12.71
CA ILE A 89 -6.04 -5.45 -11.34
C ILE A 89 -4.59 -4.97 -11.27
N ALA A 90 -3.66 -5.72 -11.87
CA ALA A 90 -2.25 -5.35 -11.91
C ALA A 90 -2.04 -4.00 -12.64
N ARG A 91 -2.65 -3.81 -13.81
CA ARG A 91 -2.55 -2.55 -14.56
C ARG A 91 -3.13 -1.35 -13.80
N ARG A 92 -4.25 -1.53 -13.09
CA ARG A 92 -4.84 -0.48 -12.25
C ARG A 92 -3.92 -0.11 -11.10
N LEU A 93 -3.30 -1.10 -10.46
CA LEU A 93 -2.32 -0.87 -9.42
C LEU A 93 -1.13 -0.05 -9.96
N ASP A 94 -0.60 -0.41 -11.13
CA ASP A 94 0.52 0.30 -11.77
C ASP A 94 0.17 1.77 -12.02
N ALA A 95 -1.02 2.03 -12.57
CA ALA A 95 -1.50 3.39 -12.81
C ALA A 95 -1.65 4.21 -11.51
N VAL A 96 -2.09 3.57 -10.42
CA VAL A 96 -2.19 4.23 -9.11
C VAL A 96 -0.81 4.53 -8.55
N VAL A 97 0.14 3.59 -8.62
CA VAL A 97 1.51 3.82 -8.16
C VAL A 97 2.14 4.98 -8.92
N ALA A 98 2.00 5.03 -10.26
CA ALA A 98 2.50 6.12 -11.08
C ALA A 98 1.90 7.48 -10.64
N LYS A 99 0.58 7.55 -10.48
CA LYS A 99 -0.09 8.76 -9.99
C LYS A 99 0.38 9.19 -8.59
N MET A 100 0.59 8.23 -7.70
CA MET A 100 1.03 8.52 -6.32
C MET A 100 2.46 9.03 -6.28
N LYS A 101 3.35 8.56 -7.17
CA LYS A 101 4.69 9.11 -7.34
C LYS A 101 4.66 10.57 -7.81
N GLU A 102 3.74 10.93 -8.69
CA GLU A 102 3.55 12.34 -9.09
C GLU A 102 2.99 13.18 -7.94
N THR A 103 2.11 12.60 -7.13
CA THR A 103 1.45 13.30 -6.01
C THR A 103 2.39 13.51 -4.83
N TYR A 104 3.25 12.53 -4.52
CA TYR A 104 4.19 12.55 -3.40
C TYR A 104 5.64 12.26 -3.88
N PRO A 105 6.24 13.14 -4.70
CA PRO A 105 7.47 12.85 -5.43
C PRO A 105 8.72 12.66 -4.57
N HIS A 106 8.67 13.05 -3.30
CA HIS A 106 9.77 12.88 -2.35
C HIS A 106 9.67 11.57 -1.55
N GLY A 107 8.59 10.80 -1.76
CA GLY A 107 8.34 9.53 -1.10
C GLY A 107 8.99 8.35 -1.82
N ARG A 108 9.32 7.30 -1.06
CA ARG A 108 9.62 5.97 -1.61
C ARG A 108 8.31 5.22 -1.78
N HIS A 109 8.06 4.68 -2.97
CA HIS A 109 6.81 4.00 -3.27
C HIS A 109 7.03 2.53 -3.55
N PHE A 110 6.23 1.69 -2.91
CA PHE A 110 6.26 0.24 -3.06
C PHE A 110 4.98 -0.22 -3.73
N ARG A 111 5.14 -0.83 -4.91
CA ARG A 111 4.08 -1.58 -5.57
C ARG A 111 4.02 -2.97 -4.95
N ILE A 112 2.84 -3.38 -4.52
CA ILE A 112 2.64 -4.68 -3.87
C ILE A 112 1.49 -5.43 -4.54
N LEU A 113 1.79 -6.55 -5.20
CA LEU A 113 0.80 -7.45 -5.78
C LEU A 113 0.78 -8.75 -4.99
N ALA A 114 -0.32 -9.01 -4.30
CA ALA A 114 -0.49 -10.26 -3.57
C ALA A 114 -1.22 -11.31 -4.43
N GLY A 115 -0.76 -12.56 -4.35
CA GLY A 115 -1.42 -13.72 -4.96
C GLY A 115 -1.23 -14.97 -4.11
N LEU A 116 -1.86 -16.07 -4.52
CA LEU A 116 -1.76 -17.36 -3.84
C LEU A 116 -0.33 -17.91 -3.83
N GLU A 117 0.48 -17.54 -4.82
CA GLU A 117 1.90 -17.92 -4.93
C GLU A 117 2.84 -17.05 -4.06
N GLY A 118 2.34 -15.97 -3.46
CA GLY A 118 3.12 -15.09 -2.58
C GLY A 118 2.85 -13.60 -2.75
N ILE A 119 3.75 -12.78 -2.20
CA ILE A 119 3.70 -11.31 -2.31
C ILE A 119 4.83 -10.85 -3.23
N ASP A 120 4.48 -10.26 -4.37
CA ASP A 120 5.40 -9.51 -5.22
C ASP A 120 5.47 -8.06 -4.73
N ILE A 121 6.62 -7.62 -4.25
CA ILE A 121 6.85 -6.27 -3.73
C ILE A 121 8.08 -5.65 -4.38
N GLN A 122 7.92 -4.47 -4.94
CA GLN A 122 8.97 -3.75 -5.67
C GLN A 122 8.92 -2.26 -5.33
N GLU A 123 10.07 -1.66 -5.09
CA GLU A 123 10.20 -0.20 -5.04
C GLU A 123 10.10 0.34 -6.48
N ALA A 124 9.14 1.23 -6.73
CA ALA A 124 8.67 1.61 -8.05
C ALA A 124 9.14 3.00 -8.51
#